data_AF-A0A9D1ZR93-F1
#
_entry.id   AF-A0A9D1ZR93-F1
#
_cell.length_a   1.000
_cell.length_b   1.000
_cell.length_c   1.000
_cell.angle_alpha   90.00
_cell.angle_beta   90.00
_cell.angle_gamma   90.00
#
_symmetry.space_group_name_H-M   'P 1'
#
loop_
_entity.id
_entity.type
_entity.pdbx_description
1 polymer ?
#
loop_
_entity_poly.entity_id
_entity_poly.type
_entity_poly.pdbx_seq_one_letter_code
_entity_poly.pdbx_strand_id
1 'polypeptide(L)'
;MLSDPDWDYLLDTALIHHNMWKNGRWDFASEVRLRVAKFGATPDDRNRLRAEIVTIPEVGDVRAEDIPNLSAARSRRNALLAEEE
;
A
#
# COMPACT_ATOMS: atom_id res chain seq x y z
N MET A 1 2.87 -12.39 19.96
CA MET A 1 1.53 -13.00 20.02
C MET A 1 0.92 -12.77 18.65
N LEU A 2 0.75 -13.83 17.83
CA LEU A 2 0.07 -13.70 16.54
C LEU A 2 -1.40 -13.45 16.90
N SER A 3 -1.91 -12.25 16.67
CA SER A 3 -3.33 -11.96 16.87
C SER A 3 -4.16 -12.86 15.97
N ASP A 4 -5.25 -13.41 16.49
CA ASP A 4 -6.17 -14.22 15.71
C ASP A 4 -6.68 -13.46 14.47
N PRO A 5 -7.06 -14.16 13.39
CA PRO A 5 -7.65 -13.50 12.23
C PRO A 5 -8.90 -12.71 12.64
N ASP A 6 -9.01 -11.48 12.18
CA ASP A 6 -10.13 -10.58 12.49
C ASP A 6 -11.38 -10.96 11.67
N TRP A 7 -12.03 -12.04 12.10
CA TRP A 7 -13.20 -12.61 11.44
C TRP A 7 -14.43 -11.70 11.49
N ASP A 8 -14.59 -10.94 12.57
CA ASP A 8 -15.68 -9.99 12.74
C ASP A 8 -15.60 -8.88 11.68
N TYR A 9 -14.40 -8.36 11.42
CA TYR A 9 -14.19 -7.36 10.37
C TYR A 9 -14.48 -7.90 8.97
N LEU A 10 -14.14 -9.16 8.69
CA LEU A 10 -14.43 -9.81 7.41
C LEU A 10 -15.94 -10.04 7.22
N LEU A 11 -16.65 -10.43 8.28
CA LEU A 11 -18.10 -10.57 8.28
C LEU A 11 -18.80 -9.24 7.98
N ASP A 12 -18.41 -8.16 8.66
CA ASP A 12 -18.95 -6.83 8.40
C ASP A 12 -18.70 -6.39 6.96
N THR A 13 -17.50 -6.64 6.44
CA THR A 13 -17.14 -6.31 5.05
C THR A 13 -18.00 -7.08 4.05
N ALA A 14 -18.27 -8.37 4.31
CA ALA A 14 -19.14 -9.20 3.48
C ALA A 14 -20.59 -8.69 3.49
N LEU A 15 -21.07 -8.20 4.64
CA LEU A 15 -22.44 -7.68 4.81
C LEU A 15 -22.62 -6.34 4.07
N ILE A 16 -21.62 -5.46 4.10
CA ILE A 16 -21.60 -4.22 3.33
C ILE A 16 -21.54 -4.52 1.82
N HIS A 17 -20.67 -5.44 1.40
CA HIS A 17 -20.60 -5.90 0.01
C HIS A 17 -21.94 -6.48 -0.48
N HIS A 18 -22.60 -7.29 0.35
CA HIS A 18 -23.92 -7.83 0.04
C HIS A 18 -24.95 -6.72 -0.15
N ASN A 19 -25.02 -5.74 0.76
CA ASN A 19 -25.94 -4.61 0.64
C ASN A 19 -25.67 -3.77 -0.61
N MET A 20 -24.40 -3.55 -0.95
CA MET A 20 -24.02 -2.86 -2.19
C MET A 20 -24.59 -3.58 -3.42
N TRP A 21 -24.34 -4.90 -3.53
CA TRP A 21 -24.72 -5.66 -4.71
C TRP A 21 -26.21 -5.97 -4.78
N LYS A 22 -26.82 -6.30 -3.65
CA LYS A 22 -28.22 -6.72 -3.59
C LYS A 22 -29.19 -5.55 -3.67
N ASN A 23 -28.86 -4.43 -3.03
CA ASN A 23 -29.74 -3.27 -2.95
C ASN A 23 -29.32 -2.14 -3.91
N GLY A 24 -28.27 -2.33 -4.72
CA GLY A 24 -27.76 -1.34 -5.67
C GLY A 24 -27.20 -0.07 -5.00
N ARG A 25 -26.77 -0.19 -3.74
CA ARG A 25 -26.21 0.88 -2.91
C ARG A 25 -24.74 1.12 -3.27
N TRP A 26 -24.47 1.79 -4.38
CA TRP A 26 -23.11 2.02 -4.88
C TRP A 26 -22.25 2.92 -3.99
N ASP A 27 -22.85 3.68 -3.07
CA ASP A 27 -22.14 4.51 -2.09
C ASP A 27 -21.16 3.71 -1.23
N PHE A 28 -21.45 2.42 -1.02
CA PHE A 28 -20.59 1.50 -0.26
C PHE A 28 -19.39 0.95 -1.05
N ALA A 29 -19.31 1.19 -2.37
CA ALA A 29 -18.25 0.61 -3.20
C ALA A 29 -16.86 1.11 -2.83
N SER A 30 -16.73 2.39 -2.47
CA SER A 30 -15.48 2.99 -1.99
C SER A 30 -15.04 2.34 -0.67
N GLU A 31 -15.99 2.13 0.24
CA GLU A 31 -15.74 1.53 1.54
C GLU A 31 -15.32 0.06 1.42
N VAL A 32 -16.03 -0.74 0.61
CA VAL A 32 -15.65 -2.14 0.34
C VAL A 32 -14.23 -2.21 -0.22
N ARG A 33 -13.87 -1.33 -1.17
CA ARG A 33 -12.51 -1.25 -1.72
C ARG A 33 -11.46 -1.00 -0.65
N LEU A 34 -11.68 -0.02 0.23
CA LEU A 34 -10.73 0.30 1.31
C LEU A 34 -10.60 -0.84 2.32
N ARG A 35 -11.72 -1.48 2.68
CA ARG A 35 -11.73 -2.60 3.63
C ARG A 35 -10.97 -3.81 3.08
N VAL A 36 -11.18 -4.13 1.81
CA VAL A 36 -10.55 -5.25 1.10
C VAL A 36 -9.06 -4.97 0.81
N ALA A 37 -8.69 -3.71 0.59
CA ALA A 37 -7.30 -3.29 0.43
C ALA A 37 -6.45 -3.57 1.69
N LYS A 38 -7.05 -3.41 2.88
CA LYS A 38 -6.40 -3.70 4.17
C LYS A 38 -5.90 -5.15 4.28
N PHE A 39 -6.52 -6.08 3.55
CA PHE A 39 -6.17 -7.51 3.53
C PHE A 39 -5.32 -7.92 2.31
N GLY A 40 -4.79 -6.96 1.54
CA GLY A 40 -3.89 -7.30 0.44
C GLY A 40 -4.58 -7.88 -0.79
N ALA A 41 -5.84 -7.55 -1.03
CA ALA A 41 -6.59 -8.09 -2.15
C ALA A 41 -6.01 -7.66 -3.51
N THR A 42 -5.53 -6.41 -3.64
CA THR A 42 -4.88 -5.97 -4.86
C THR A 42 -3.36 -6.25 -4.84
N PRO A 43 -2.71 -6.38 -6.01
CA PRO A 43 -1.25 -6.48 -6.09
C PRO A 43 -0.54 -5.28 -5.46
N ASP A 44 -1.12 -4.08 -5.58
CA ASP A 44 -0.59 -2.85 -5.00
C ASP A 44 -0.63 -2.90 -3.46
N ASP A 45 -1.74 -3.38 -2.90
CA ASP A 45 -1.86 -3.57 -1.45
C ASP A 45 -0.87 -4.59 -0.91
N ARG A 46 -0.62 -5.69 -1.65
CA ARG A 46 0.42 -6.67 -1.29
C ARG A 46 1.81 -6.06 -1.36
N ASN A 47 2.09 -5.21 -2.34
CA ASN A 47 3.37 -4.53 -2.45
C ASN A 47 3.57 -3.52 -1.32
N ARG A 48 2.50 -2.81 -0.91
CA ARG A 48 2.52 -1.92 0.26
C ARG A 48 2.77 -2.67 1.56
N LEU A 49 2.13 -3.82 1.75
CA LEU A 49 2.36 -4.67 2.93
C LEU A 49 3.78 -5.27 2.96
N ARG A 50 4.40 -5.45 1.79
CA ARG A 50 5.80 -5.90 1.65
C ARG A 50 6.82 -4.77 1.84
N ALA A 51 6.39 -3.53 1.97
CA ALA A 51 7.30 -2.41 2.15
C ALA A 51 8.01 -2.55 3.50
N GLU A 52 9.32 -2.67 3.47
CA GLU A 52 10.16 -2.63 4.66
C GLU A 52 10.13 -1.21 5.21
N ILE A 53 9.59 -1.04 6.43
CA ILE A 53 9.62 0.24 7.13
C ILE A 53 11.06 0.43 7.62
N VAL A 54 11.89 1.06 6.78
CA VAL A 54 13.20 1.54 7.21
C VAL A 54 12.95 2.62 8.24
N THR A 55 13.15 2.27 9.51
CA THR A 55 13.18 3.25 10.59
C THR A 55 14.50 3.98 10.48
N ILE A 56 14.47 5.13 9.80
CA ILE A 56 15.62 6.01 9.72
C ILE A 56 15.88 6.52 11.15
N PRO A 57 17.05 6.26 11.75
CA PRO A 57 17.39 6.83 13.05
C PRO A 57 17.41 8.36 12.95
N GLU A 58 17.23 9.03 14.09
CA GLU A 58 17.03 10.49 14.24
C GLU A 58 17.73 11.36 13.19
N VAL A 59 16.98 12.36 12.69
CA VAL A 59 17.39 13.38 11.72
C VAL A 59 18.83 13.83 11.99
N GLY A 60 19.78 13.35 11.17
CA GLY A 60 21.18 13.68 11.35
C GLY A 60 22.13 13.15 10.28
N ASP A 61 22.01 11.89 9.84
CA ASP A 61 22.98 11.32 8.90
C ASP A 61 22.34 10.26 7.98
N VAL A 62 21.33 10.67 7.20
CA VAL A 62 20.79 9.79 6.15
C VAL A 62 21.69 9.91 4.94
N ARG A 63 22.65 8.98 4.78
CA ARG A 63 23.54 8.99 3.61
C ARG A 63 22.78 8.39 2.45
N ALA A 64 23.05 8.87 1.24
CA ALA A 64 22.35 8.40 0.03
C ALA A 64 22.57 6.90 -0.23
N GLU A 65 23.60 6.33 0.38
CA GLU A 65 24.00 4.92 0.38
C GLU A 65 23.02 4.04 1.17
N ASP A 66 22.36 4.60 2.20
CA ASP A 66 21.52 3.87 3.15
C ASP A 66 20.09 3.65 2.63
N ILE A 67 19.71 4.29 1.52
CA ILE A 67 18.37 4.18 0.94
C ILE A 67 18.43 3.22 -0.27
N PRO A 68 17.98 1.97 -0.13
CA PRO A 68 18.01 1.02 -1.24
C PRO A 68 17.19 1.56 -2.42
N ASN A 69 17.71 1.37 -3.64
CA ASN A 69 17.18 1.87 -4.92
C ASN A 69 17.23 3.40 -5.18
N LEU A 70 17.71 4.23 -4.26
CA LEU A 70 17.84 5.67 -4.52
C LEU A 70 18.94 6.00 -5.54
N SER A 71 20.07 5.30 -5.48
CA SER A 71 21.16 5.44 -6.46
C SER A 71 20.69 5.08 -7.87
N ALA A 72 19.98 3.96 -8.01
CA ALA A 72 19.42 3.52 -9.28
C ALA A 72 18.34 4.48 -9.81
N ALA A 73 17.49 5.04 -8.94
CA ALA A 73 16.50 6.04 -9.32
C ALA A 73 17.15 7.37 -9.77
N ARG A 74 18.22 7.81 -9.10
CA ARG A 74 18.99 9.00 -9.48
C ARG A 74 19.73 8.81 -10.81
N SER A 75 20.33 7.64 -11.04
CA SER A 75 20.97 7.34 -12.33
C SER A 75 19.99 7.37 -13.48
N ARG A 76 18.79 6.79 -13.34
CA ARG A 76 17.74 6.85 -14.38
C ARG A 76 17.29 8.28 -14.66
N ARG A 77 17.09 9.10 -13.62
CA ARG A 77 16.71 10.51 -13.77
C ARG A 77 17.80 11.31 -14.48
N ASN A 78 19.06 11.09 -14.14
CA ASN A 78 20.17 11.81 -14.75
C ASN A 78 20.37 11.41 -16.22
N ALA A 79 20.09 10.15 -16.58
CA ALA A 79 20.11 9.71 -17.97
C ALA A 79 19.04 10.43 -18.81
N LEU A 80 17.82 10.58 -18.29
CA LEU A 80 16.74 11.30 -18.98
C LEU A 80 17.05 12.80 -19.17
N LEU A 81 17.67 13.44 -18.17
CA LEU A 81 18.08 14.84 -18.28
C LEU A 81 19.23 15.07 -19.26
N ALA A 82 20.08 14.06 -19.49
CA ALA A 82 21.15 14.11 -20.48
C ALA A 82 20.66 13.82 -21.90
N GLU A 83 19.45 13.28 -22.07
CA GLU A 83 18.80 13.10 -23.38
C GLU A 83 18.02 14.36 -23.83
N GLU A 84 17.75 15.30 -22.92
CA GLU A 84 17.05 16.56 -23.20
C GLU A 84 18.00 17.72 -23.59
N GLU A 85 19.32 17.52 -23.57
CA GLU A 85 20.36 18.50 -23.95
C GLU A 85 21.00 18.16 -25.30
#